data_AF-A0A0N4TEK3-F1
#
_entry.id   AF-A0A0N4TEK3-F1
#
_cell.length_a   1.000
_cell.length_b   1.000
_cell.length_c   1.000
_cell.angle_alpha   90.00
_cell.angle_beta   90.00
_cell.angle_gamma   90.00
#
_symmetry.space_group_name_H-M   'P 1'
#
loop_
_entity.id
_entity.type
_entity.pdbx_description
1 polymer ?
#
loop_
_entity_poly.entity_id
_entity_poly.type
_entity_poly.pdbx_seq_one_letter_code
_entity_poly.pdbx_strand_id
1 'polypeptide(L)'
;MPVYPDYGKIMTGGCRGFARNTMVWPEDLIIGGIKRQNHKLISAEAFQSIFLVASDNDVFSRYKMQKSDLKPNLNVDSWNPYYASQIVSAWQRNFTQHIYEHRWNTEVIFMFILKVLKFNKSF
;
A
#
# COMPACT_ATOMS: atom_id res chain seq x y z
N MET A 1 -14.71 28.49 12.19
CA MET A 1 -14.35 27.07 12.41
C MET A 1 -14.24 26.39 11.04
N PRO A 2 -13.30 25.46 10.82
CA PRO A 2 -13.21 24.75 9.55
C PRO A 2 -14.45 23.89 9.32
N VAL A 3 -14.95 23.90 8.08
CA VAL A 3 -16.07 23.05 7.66
C VAL A 3 -15.47 21.71 7.23
N TYR A 4 -15.79 20.64 7.95
CA TYR A 4 -15.37 19.30 7.56
C TYR A 4 -16.21 18.80 6.37
N PRO A 5 -15.59 18.08 5.43
CA PRO A 5 -16.33 17.49 4.32
C PRO A 5 -17.23 16.35 4.81
N ASP A 6 -18.32 16.11 4.08
CA ASP A 6 -19.15 14.91 4.26
C ASP A 6 -18.39 13.68 3.72
N TYR A 7 -17.67 13.01 4.62
CA TYR A 7 -16.90 11.80 4.29
C TYR A 7 -17.79 10.67 3.78
N GLY A 8 -19.02 10.53 4.28
CA GLY A 8 -19.97 9.52 3.81
C GLY A 8 -20.30 9.72 2.34
N LYS A 9 -20.60 10.96 1.94
CA LYS A 9 -20.85 11.32 0.55
C LYS A 9 -19.62 11.14 -0.34
N ILE A 10 -18.43 11.48 0.14
CA ILE A 10 -17.19 11.41 -0.66
C ILE A 10 -16.76 9.96 -0.90
N MET A 11 -16.90 9.11 0.12
CA MET A 11 -16.43 7.73 0.08
C MET A 11 -17.45 6.75 -0.50
N THR A 12 -18.71 7.16 -0.65
CA THR A 12 -19.76 6.32 -1.27
C THR A 12 -19.38 5.94 -2.70
N GLY A 13 -19.33 4.64 -2.98
CA GLY A 13 -18.91 4.08 -4.28
C GLY A 13 -17.39 3.97 -4.46
N GLY A 14 -16.62 4.19 -3.39
CA GLY A 14 -15.17 4.05 -3.37
C GLY A 14 -14.42 5.30 -3.83
N CYS A 15 -13.14 5.11 -4.17
CA CYS A 15 -12.24 6.21 -4.54
C CYS A 15 -11.61 5.98 -5.92
N ARG A 16 -11.07 7.06 -6.50
CA ARG A 16 -10.38 6.98 -7.79
C ARG A 16 -8.97 7.54 -7.63
N GLY A 17 -8.00 6.85 -8.21
CA GLY A 17 -6.61 7.28 -8.29
C GLY A 17 -6.39 8.32 -9.40
N PHE A 18 -5.11 8.59 -9.68
CA PHE A 18 -4.69 9.56 -10.69
C PHE A 18 -5.29 9.27 -12.08
N ALA A 19 -5.24 8.01 -12.52
CA ALA A 19 -5.90 7.57 -13.75
C ALA A 19 -7.37 7.24 -13.47
N ARG A 20 -8.24 8.26 -13.41
CA ARG A 20 -9.65 8.17 -12.95
C ARG A 20 -10.45 7.01 -13.55
N ASN A 21 -10.21 6.65 -14.80
CA ASN A 21 -10.97 5.63 -15.53
C ASN A 21 -10.43 4.20 -15.33
N THR A 22 -9.20 4.05 -14.84
CA THR A 22 -8.51 2.75 -14.75
C THR A 22 -8.17 2.40 -13.30
N MET A 23 -7.81 3.40 -12.49
CA MET A 23 -7.50 3.25 -11.07
C MET A 23 -8.74 3.48 -10.22
N VAL A 24 -9.70 2.57 -10.33
CA VAL A 24 -10.90 2.56 -9.48
C VAL A 24 -10.61 1.69 -8.26
N TRP A 25 -10.79 2.25 -7.07
CA TRP A 25 -10.68 1.55 -5.78
C TRP A 25 -12.09 1.31 -5.25
N PRO A 26 -12.61 0.07 -5.35
CA PRO A 26 -13.97 -0.24 -4.89
C PRO A 26 -14.13 0.02 -3.39
N GLU A 27 -15.31 0.44 -2.97
CA GLU A 27 -15.62 0.75 -1.56
C GLU A 27 -15.24 -0.41 -0.62
N ASP A 28 -15.61 -1.64 -0.98
CA ASP A 28 -15.36 -2.85 -0.18
C ASP A 28 -13.87 -3.22 -0.07
N LEU A 29 -13.00 -2.64 -0.91
CA LEU A 29 -11.55 -2.85 -0.85
C LEU A 29 -10.86 -1.92 0.16
N ILE A 30 -11.45 -0.76 0.43
CA ILE A 30 -10.82 0.32 1.20
C ILE A 30 -11.59 0.69 2.48
N ILE A 31 -12.83 0.20 2.68
CA ILE A 31 -13.65 0.48 3.85
C ILE A 31 -14.30 -0.82 4.35
N GLY A 32 -14.24 -1.05 5.67
CA GLY A 32 -14.87 -2.18 6.36
C GLY A 32 -15.93 -1.75 7.38
N GLY A 33 -16.87 -2.65 7.70
CA GLY A 33 -17.93 -2.41 8.69
C GLY A 33 -18.90 -1.29 8.28
N ILE A 34 -19.27 -1.26 6.99
CA ILE A 34 -20.07 -0.17 6.41
C ILE A 34 -21.53 -0.27 6.85
N LYS A 35 -22.10 0.84 7.34
CA LYS A 35 -23.57 1.01 7.44
C LYS A 35 -24.04 1.97 6.37
N ARG A 36 -25.17 1.63 5.75
CA ARG A 36 -25.76 2.39 4.65
C ARG A 36 -27.18 2.87 4.99
N GLN A 37 -27.52 4.06 4.52
CA GLN A 37 -28.88 4.57 4.49
C GLN A 37 -29.13 5.19 3.12
N ASN A 38 -30.22 4.80 2.44
CA ASN A 38 -30.56 5.31 1.10
C ASN A 38 -29.40 5.23 0.09
N HIS A 39 -28.70 4.09 0.05
CA HIS A 39 -27.52 3.84 -0.79
C HIS A 39 -26.29 4.75 -0.51
N LYS A 40 -26.29 5.49 0.59
CA LYS A 40 -25.15 6.31 1.02
C LYS A 40 -24.46 5.67 2.22
N LEU A 41 -23.14 5.73 2.23
CA LEU A 41 -22.34 5.39 3.39
C LEU A 41 -22.60 6.41 4.50
N ILE A 42 -23.02 5.91 5.67
CA ILE A 42 -23.26 6.75 6.87
C ILE A 42 -22.25 6.48 7.98
N SER A 43 -21.68 5.28 8.03
CA SER A 43 -20.61 4.94 8.97
C SER A 43 -19.74 3.81 8.43
N ALA A 44 -18.54 3.70 8.98
CA ALA A 44 -17.59 2.62 8.77
C ALA A 44 -16.89 2.28 10.09
N GLU A 45 -16.42 1.05 10.22
CA GLU A 45 -15.69 0.59 11.42
C GLU A 45 -14.19 0.50 11.15
N ALA A 46 -13.79 0.35 9.88
CA ALA A 46 -12.39 0.23 9.50
C ALA A 46 -12.09 0.89 8.15
N PHE A 47 -10.85 1.36 8.01
CA PHE A 47 -10.26 1.76 6.73
C PHE A 47 -9.11 0.83 6.39
N GLN A 48 -9.00 0.49 5.10
CA GLN A 48 -7.92 -0.36 4.59
C GLN A 48 -7.10 0.43 3.56
N SER A 49 -5.78 0.42 3.76
CA SER A 49 -4.81 0.93 2.78
C SER A 49 -3.94 -0.22 2.31
N ILE A 50 -3.67 -0.26 1.00
CA ILE A 50 -2.90 -1.33 0.35
C ILE A 50 -1.67 -0.70 -0.29
N PHE A 51 -0.49 -1.20 0.10
CA PHE A 51 0.77 -0.85 -0.54
C PHE A 51 1.17 -1.97 -1.50
N LEU A 52 1.21 -1.65 -2.80
CA LEU A 52 1.68 -2.57 -3.83
C LEU A 52 3.19 -2.52 -3.90
N VAL A 53 3.84 -3.64 -3.60
CA VAL A 53 5.30 -3.79 -3.63
C VAL A 53 5.68 -4.71 -4.79
N ALA A 54 6.73 -4.33 -5.53
CA ALA A 54 7.26 -5.15 -6.61
C ALA A 54 7.70 -6.52 -6.11
N SER A 55 7.60 -7.55 -6.95
CA SER A 55 8.14 -8.87 -6.64
C SER A 55 9.67 -8.83 -6.58
N ASP A 56 10.28 -9.83 -5.94
CA ASP A 56 11.73 -10.00 -5.94
C ASP A 56 12.28 -10.19 -7.37
N ASN A 57 11.57 -10.91 -8.23
CA ASN A 57 11.90 -11.05 -9.64
C ASN A 57 11.83 -9.72 -10.43
N ASP A 58 10.83 -8.88 -10.16
CA ASP A 58 10.72 -7.55 -10.78
C ASP A 58 11.89 -6.66 -10.35
N VAL A 59 12.22 -6.68 -9.05
CA VAL A 59 13.36 -5.94 -8.49
C VAL A 59 14.67 -6.44 -9.09
N PHE A 60 14.89 -7.76 -9.12
CA PHE A 60 16.06 -8.35 -9.76
C PHE A 60 16.19 -7.90 -11.22
N SER A 61 15.12 -8.07 -12.00
CA SER A 61 15.09 -7.74 -13.43
C SER A 61 15.32 -6.25 -13.70
N ARG A 62 14.89 -5.37 -12.80
CA ARG A 62 15.10 -3.92 -12.91
C ARG A 62 16.56 -3.51 -12.83
N TYR A 63 17.38 -4.29 -12.12
CA TYR A 63 18.76 -3.93 -11.76
C TYR A 63 19.83 -4.92 -12.26
N LYS A 64 19.45 -5.94 -13.04
CA LYS A 64 20.37 -6.98 -13.54
C LYS A 64 21.34 -6.57 -14.65
N MET A 65 21.23 -5.35 -15.18
CA MET A 65 22.10 -4.86 -16.25
C MET A 65 22.67 -3.49 -15.90
N GLN A 66 23.93 -3.27 -16.28
CA GLN A 66 24.57 -1.97 -16.18
C GLN A 66 23.83 -0.97 -17.08
N LYS A 67 23.52 0.20 -16.51
CA LYS A 67 22.79 1.28 -17.20
C LYS A 67 23.13 2.63 -16.57
N SER A 68 22.85 3.70 -17.29
CA SER A 68 23.21 5.08 -16.87
C SER A 68 22.49 5.55 -15.59
N ASP A 69 21.30 5.01 -15.30
CA ASP A 69 20.48 5.34 -14.13
C ASP A 69 20.61 4.31 -12.99
N LEU A 70 21.65 3.48 -13.00
CA LEU A 70 21.87 2.48 -11.95
C LEU A 70 22.18 3.17 -10.61
N LYS A 71 21.79 2.52 -9.50
CA LYS A 71 22.05 3.05 -8.15
C LYS A 71 23.57 3.12 -7.88
N PRO A 72 24.06 4.23 -7.31
CA PRO A 72 25.46 4.32 -6.90
C PRO A 72 25.74 3.21 -5.88
N ASN A 73 26.87 2.52 -6.03
CA ASN A 73 27.32 1.40 -5.21
C ASN A 73 26.62 0.05 -5.45
N LEU A 74 25.74 -0.08 -6.44
CA LEU A 74 25.25 -1.40 -6.85
C LEU A 74 26.29 -2.09 -7.75
N ASN A 75 26.87 -3.19 -7.28
CA ASN A 75 27.72 -4.06 -8.10
C ASN A 75 26.84 -5.07 -8.87
N VAL A 76 26.69 -4.85 -10.18
CA VAL A 76 25.87 -5.69 -11.07
C VAL A 76 26.40 -7.13 -11.16
N ASP A 77 27.70 -7.35 -11.10
CA ASP A 77 28.29 -8.69 -11.20
C ASP A 77 27.92 -9.58 -10.00
N SER A 78 27.75 -8.95 -8.84
CA SER A 78 27.30 -9.63 -7.61
C SER A 78 25.78 -9.69 -7.46
N TRP A 79 25.03 -9.00 -8.32
CA TRP A 79 23.59 -8.87 -8.19
C TRP A 79 22.86 -10.14 -8.66
N ASN A 80 22.04 -10.70 -7.79
CA ASN A 80 21.33 -11.95 -8.04
C ASN A 80 19.92 -11.92 -7.41
N PRO A 81 19.04 -12.88 -7.76
CA PRO A 81 17.67 -12.93 -7.21
C PRO A 81 17.61 -13.03 -5.68
N TYR A 82 18.61 -13.65 -5.06
CA TYR A 82 18.67 -13.77 -3.60
C TYR A 82 18.76 -12.39 -2.93
N TYR A 83 19.66 -11.51 -3.39
CA TYR A 83 19.77 -10.15 -2.85
C TYR A 83 18.51 -9.32 -3.09
N ALA A 84 17.86 -9.46 -4.24
CA ALA A 84 16.56 -8.82 -4.49
C ALA A 84 15.50 -9.25 -3.48
N SER A 85 15.42 -10.56 -3.20
CA SER A 85 14.51 -11.11 -2.20
C SER A 85 14.84 -10.61 -0.79
N GLN A 86 16.12 -10.52 -0.43
CA GLN A 86 16.54 -9.96 0.87
C GLN A 86 16.13 -8.49 1.01
N ILE A 87 16.31 -7.67 -0.03
CA ILE A 87 15.93 -6.25 -0.01
C ILE A 87 14.41 -6.09 0.17
N VAL A 88 13.61 -6.80 -0.62
CA VAL A 88 12.14 -6.73 -0.52
C VAL A 88 11.69 -7.18 0.88
N SER A 89 12.25 -8.29 1.38
CA SER A 89 11.90 -8.81 2.70
C SER A 89 12.32 -7.88 3.85
N ALA A 90 13.52 -7.30 3.77
CA ALA A 90 14.00 -6.34 4.76
C ALA A 90 13.13 -5.07 4.77
N TRP A 91 12.76 -4.57 3.59
CA TRP A 91 11.85 -3.43 3.47
C TRP A 91 10.48 -3.75 4.07
N GLN A 92 9.90 -4.93 3.77
CA GLN A 92 8.60 -5.34 4.32
C GLN A 92 8.62 -5.43 5.84
N ARG A 93 9.68 -6.01 6.43
CA ARG A 93 9.85 -6.10 7.89
C ARG A 93 9.98 -4.71 8.52
N ASN A 94 10.87 -3.87 8.00
CA ASN A 94 11.08 -2.53 8.55
C ASN A 94 9.84 -1.65 8.41
N PHE A 95 9.15 -1.69 7.26
CA PHE A 95 7.90 -0.96 7.06
C PHE A 95 6.84 -1.41 8.07
N THR A 96 6.67 -2.71 8.23
CA THR A 96 5.70 -3.28 9.18
C THR A 96 6.03 -2.84 10.60
N GLN A 97 7.29 -2.94 11.01
CA GLN A 97 7.75 -2.50 12.33
C GLN A 97 7.50 -1.02 12.56
N HIS A 98 7.87 -0.15 11.61
CA HIS A 98 7.63 1.29 11.69
C HIS A 98 6.15 1.65 11.86
N ILE A 99 5.26 0.92 11.20
CA ILE A 99 3.81 1.11 11.37
C ILE A 99 3.38 0.66 12.76
N TYR A 100 3.77 -0.54 13.21
CA TYR A 100 3.40 -1.04 14.54
C TYR A 100 3.88 -0.12 15.66
N GLU A 101 5.09 0.43 15.55
CA GLU A 101 5.71 1.33 16.53
C GLU A 101 5.29 2.80 16.35
N HIS A 102 4.42 3.10 15.38
CA HIS A 102 4.00 4.47 15.13
C HIS A 102 3.23 5.01 16.34
N ARG A 103 3.60 6.20 16.82
CA ARG A 103 3.04 6.83 18.04
C ARG A 103 1.51 6.82 18.11
N TRP A 104 0.81 6.95 16.99
CA TRP A 104 -0.65 6.97 16.97
C TRP A 104 -1.28 5.60 17.22
N ASN A 105 -0.54 4.50 17.04
CA ASN A 105 -0.99 3.16 17.44
C ASN A 105 -0.79 2.89 18.93
N THR A 106 0.07 3.67 19.60
CA THR A 106 0.35 3.52 21.04
C THR A 106 -0.38 4.56 21.90
N GLU A 107 -0.66 5.74 21.35
CA GLU A 107 -1.29 6.88 22.06
C GLU A 107 -2.79 7.00 21.81
N VAL A 108 -3.30 6.44 20.71
CA VAL A 108 -4.70 6.52 20.31
C VAL A 108 -5.23 5.10 20.07
N ILE A 109 -6.44 4.79 20.55
CA ILE A 109 -7.14 3.52 20.25
C ILE A 109 -7.66 3.57 18.80
N PHE A 110 -6.73 3.61 17.85
CA PHE A 110 -6.99 3.41 16.43
C PHE A 110 -5.98 2.37 15.96
N MET A 111 -6.44 1.12 15.81
CA MET A 111 -5.59 0.05 15.33
C MET A 111 -5.50 0.13 13.81
N PHE A 112 -4.40 0.69 13.30
CA PHE A 112 -4.11 0.64 11.86
C PHE A 112 -3.68 -0.77 11.48
N ILE A 113 -4.60 -1.56 10.92
CA ILE A 113 -4.26 -2.83 10.26
C ILE A 113 -3.81 -2.53 8.83
N LEU A 114 -2.50 -2.57 8.60
CA LEU A 114 -1.90 -2.39 7.29
C LEU A 114 -1.57 -3.73 6.66
N LYS A 115 -2.18 -4.01 5.50
CA LYS A 115 -1.92 -5.24 4.74
C LYS A 115 -0.94 -4.94 3.61
N VAL A 116 0.29 -5.42 3.75
CA VAL A 116 1.26 -5.44 2.66
C VAL A 116 0.96 -6.66 1.80
N LEU A 117 0.40 -6.44 0.60
CA LEU A 117 0.14 -7.52 -0.35
C LEU A 117 1.37 -7.71 -1.24
N LYS A 118 1.99 -8.89 -1.14
CA LYS A 118 2.98 -9.35 -2.13
C LYS A 118 2.20 -9.99 -3.28
N PHE A 119 2.08 -9.29 -4.41
CA PHE A 119 1.57 -9.91 -5.62
C PHE A 119 2.67 -10.79 -6.21
N ASN A 120 2.55 -12.10 -6.02
CA ASN A 120 3.23 -13.04 -6.91
C ASN A 120 2.49 -13.01 -8.25
N LYS A 121 3.01 -12.22 -9.20
CA LYS A 121 2.64 -12.36 -10.61
C LYS A 121 3.23 -13.69 -11.10
N SER A 122 2.43 -14.75 -11.06
CA SER A 122 2.56 -15.81 -12.08
C SER A 122 1.82 -15.32 -13.31
N PHE A 123 2.57 -14.97 -14.34
CA PHE A 123 2.07 -14.99 -15.71
C PHE A 123 2.39 -16.35 -16.32
#